data_AF-A0A520DH89-F1
#
_entry.id   AF-A0A520DH89-F1
#
_cell.length_a   1.000
_cell.length_b   1.000
_cell.length_c   1.000
_cell.angle_alpha   90.00
_cell.angle_beta   90.00
_cell.angle_gamma   90.00
#
_symmetry.space_group_name_H-M   'P 1'
#
loop_
_entity.id
_entity.type
_entity.pdbx_description
1 polymer ?
#
loop_
_entity_poly.entity_id
_entity_poly.type
_entity_poly.pdbx_seq_one_letter_code
_entity_poly.pdbx_strand_id
1 'polypeptide(L)'
;MHDLVLHHYAFSTFSEKVRLALGLKGLAYRSVEISGVPPRPLLEPLTGGYRRVPVLQVGADIYCDTNIILPALERMFPAPAHASLYPDGSEGVARGLGFAWERALWIPTIGVLTHFIGEHIPPEFLKDRKESYLMVDISREAMAPDLPRYRQQVVAQYAWLKTALGDGRDFVLGERPGALDLACYQTMCLLRRNCPADVDAMLGIDGPLPAWYDRVAALGHGTPTPMSPEDAFAAARDASPLPVTHLRPDGDPGGLRPGVDVVVVPDDNARVPVEGTVVAASDSEIVIHRRDPGAGDLHLHFPRLGFDVLPA
;
A
#
# COMPACT_ATOMS: atom_id res chain seq x y z
N MET A 1 7.39 -4.74 -22.66
CA MET A 1 6.73 -4.33 -21.41
C MET A 1 7.76 -3.55 -20.64
N HIS A 2 7.43 -2.38 -20.08
CA HIS A 2 8.35 -1.66 -19.22
C HIS A 2 8.61 -2.45 -17.94
N ASP A 3 9.76 -2.25 -17.32
CA ASP A 3 10.07 -2.86 -16.02
C ASP A 3 9.08 -2.38 -14.95
N LEU A 4 8.79 -3.25 -13.98
CA LEU A 4 8.13 -2.85 -12.74
C LEU A 4 9.13 -2.05 -11.90
N VAL A 5 8.78 -0.82 -11.51
CA VAL A 5 9.61 0.04 -10.65
C VAL A 5 8.85 0.33 -9.37
N LEU A 6 9.35 -0.15 -8.23
CA LEU A 6 8.73 0.08 -6.92
C LEU A 6 9.46 1.19 -6.17
N HIS A 7 8.77 2.31 -5.94
CA HIS A 7 9.22 3.40 -5.10
C HIS A 7 8.81 3.14 -3.65
N HIS A 8 9.77 2.85 -2.79
CA HIS A 8 9.50 2.41 -1.42
C HIS A 8 10.59 2.79 -0.42
N TYR A 9 10.29 2.62 0.87
CA TYR A 9 11.33 2.62 1.90
C TYR A 9 11.19 1.41 2.81
N ALA A 10 12.29 0.98 3.42
CA ALA A 10 12.35 -0.26 4.20
C ALA A 10 11.27 -0.35 5.31
N PHE A 11 11.11 0.74 6.08
CA PHE A 11 10.25 0.79 7.27
C PHE A 11 8.74 0.93 6.96
N SER A 12 8.32 1.08 5.70
CA SER A 12 6.90 1.14 5.33
C SER A 12 6.26 -0.24 5.32
N THR A 13 5.20 -0.43 6.12
CA THR A 13 4.41 -1.67 6.16
C THR A 13 3.66 -1.92 4.87
N PHE A 14 3.11 -0.87 4.28
CA PHE A 14 2.41 -0.93 3.00
C PHE A 14 3.39 -1.29 1.88
N SER A 15 4.66 -0.90 2.02
CA SER A 15 5.72 -1.33 1.09
C SER A 15 6.05 -2.80 1.28
N GLU A 16 6.10 -3.28 2.53
CA GLU A 16 6.27 -4.72 2.81
C GLU A 16 5.15 -5.56 2.18
N LYS A 17 3.89 -5.11 2.27
CA LYS A 17 2.75 -5.75 1.60
C LYS A 17 2.98 -5.90 0.08
N VAL A 18 3.44 -4.85 -0.59
CA VAL A 18 3.70 -4.90 -2.04
C VAL A 18 4.94 -5.74 -2.37
N ARG A 19 6.01 -5.68 -1.56
CA ARG A 19 7.19 -6.55 -1.72
C ARG A 19 6.82 -8.03 -1.62
N LEU A 20 5.97 -8.39 -0.64
CA LEU A 20 5.46 -9.77 -0.53
C LEU A 20 4.54 -10.14 -1.69
N ALA A 21 3.75 -9.21 -2.22
CA ALA A 21 2.93 -9.46 -3.41
C ALA A 21 3.83 -9.78 -4.63
N LEU A 22 4.92 -9.05 -4.81
CA LEU A 22 5.93 -9.32 -5.85
C LEU A 22 6.62 -10.67 -5.63
N GLY A 23 6.92 -11.04 -4.37
CA GLY A 23 7.49 -12.34 -4.02
C GLY A 23 6.56 -13.51 -4.26
N LEU A 24 5.30 -13.39 -3.83
CA LEU A 24 4.26 -14.38 -4.10
C LEU A 24 4.10 -14.62 -5.60
N LYS A 25 4.15 -13.57 -6.42
CA LYS A 25 4.06 -13.69 -7.89
C LYS A 25 5.38 -14.08 -8.57
N GLY A 26 6.49 -14.16 -7.82
CA GLY A 26 7.82 -14.48 -8.35
C GLY A 26 8.36 -13.44 -9.34
N LEU A 27 8.05 -12.15 -9.12
CA LEU A 27 8.34 -11.08 -10.07
C LEU A 27 9.72 -10.44 -9.84
N ALA A 28 10.42 -10.16 -10.94
CA ALA A 28 11.56 -9.27 -10.95
C ALA A 28 11.10 -7.81 -11.05
N TYR A 29 11.77 -6.91 -10.34
CA TYR A 29 11.43 -5.49 -10.35
C TYR A 29 12.63 -4.61 -10.00
N ARG A 30 12.55 -3.33 -10.36
CA ARG A 30 13.51 -2.30 -9.98
C ARG A 30 13.09 -1.68 -8.63
N SER A 31 14.00 -1.67 -7.68
CA SER A 31 13.79 -1.14 -6.33
C SER A 31 14.39 0.26 -6.23
N VAL A 32 13.54 1.26 -6.02
CA VAL A 32 13.95 2.66 -5.82
C VAL A 32 13.70 3.01 -4.36
N GLU A 33 14.78 3.11 -3.59
CA GLU A 33 14.70 3.54 -2.19
C GLU A 33 14.48 5.05 -2.13
N ILE A 34 13.46 5.49 -1.40
CA ILE A 34 13.07 6.90 -1.26
C ILE A 34 13.03 7.31 0.21
N SER A 35 12.98 8.63 0.46
CA SER A 35 12.75 9.15 1.81
C SER A 35 11.35 8.80 2.33
N GLY A 36 11.26 8.46 3.63
CA GLY A 36 9.99 8.23 4.33
C GLY A 36 9.23 9.52 4.69
N VAL A 37 9.85 10.68 4.50
CA VAL A 37 9.31 12.04 4.68
C VAL A 37 9.57 12.88 3.41
N PRO A 38 8.72 13.84 3.02
CA PRO A 38 9.07 14.83 2.00
C PRO A 38 10.28 15.68 2.43
N PRO A 39 10.97 16.34 1.47
CA PRO A 39 10.67 16.39 0.04
C PRO A 39 11.11 15.13 -0.72
N ARG A 40 10.41 14.78 -1.80
CA ARG A 40 10.78 13.71 -2.73
C ARG A 40 10.80 14.25 -4.17
N PRO A 41 11.82 15.04 -4.54
CA PRO A 41 11.80 15.88 -5.73
C PRO A 41 11.71 15.11 -7.05
N LEU A 42 12.05 13.81 -7.07
CA LEU A 42 11.96 12.94 -8.24
C LEU A 42 10.75 12.00 -8.22
N LEU A 43 10.01 11.90 -7.10
CA LEU A 43 8.77 11.12 -7.03
C LEU A 43 7.54 12.02 -7.11
N GLU A 44 7.58 13.18 -6.45
CA GLU A 44 6.47 14.13 -6.40
C GLU A 44 5.96 14.56 -7.79
N PRO A 45 6.84 14.84 -8.80
CA PRO A 45 6.36 15.14 -10.15
C PRO A 45 5.66 13.96 -10.82
N LEU A 46 6.11 12.72 -10.54
CA LEU A 46 5.51 11.50 -11.09
C LEU A 46 4.11 11.25 -10.49
N THR A 47 3.93 11.57 -9.21
CA THR A 47 2.70 11.28 -8.49
C THR A 47 1.72 12.46 -8.45
N GLY A 48 2.09 13.60 -9.06
CA GLY A 48 1.33 14.84 -8.98
C GLY A 48 1.15 15.35 -7.55
N GLY A 49 2.10 15.02 -6.66
CA GLY A 49 2.05 15.39 -5.24
C GLY A 49 1.44 14.34 -4.31
N TYR A 50 0.90 13.21 -4.79
CA TYR A 50 0.46 12.13 -3.90
C TYR A 50 1.62 11.64 -3.02
N ARG A 51 1.36 11.58 -1.70
CA ARG A 51 2.41 11.50 -0.68
C ARG A 51 2.62 10.12 -0.06
N ARG A 52 1.67 9.20 -0.20
CA ARG A 52 1.79 7.87 0.42
C ARG A 52 2.67 6.97 -0.43
N VAL A 53 3.22 5.95 0.23
CA VAL A 53 4.09 4.96 -0.41
C VAL A 53 3.80 3.57 0.13
N PRO A 54 3.94 2.53 -0.69
CA PRO A 54 4.66 2.49 -1.97
C PRO A 54 3.90 3.08 -3.15
N VAL A 55 4.64 3.40 -4.21
CA VAL A 55 4.11 3.70 -5.55
C VAL A 55 4.72 2.71 -6.54
N LEU A 56 3.91 2.10 -7.39
CA LEU A 56 4.40 1.27 -8.48
C LEU A 56 4.38 2.09 -9.78
N GLN A 57 5.49 2.08 -10.51
CA GLN A 57 5.64 2.71 -11.80
C GLN A 57 5.86 1.63 -12.88
N VAL A 58 5.22 1.81 -14.03
CA VAL A 58 5.43 1.02 -15.25
C VAL A 58 5.54 1.99 -16.42
N GLY A 59 6.77 2.36 -16.79
CA GLY A 59 6.97 3.46 -17.76
C GLY A 59 6.37 4.76 -17.20
N ALA A 60 5.39 5.31 -17.92
CA ALA A 60 4.65 6.54 -17.58
C ALA A 60 3.30 6.29 -16.86
N ASP A 61 3.00 5.05 -16.51
CA ASP A 61 1.82 4.67 -15.72
C ASP A 61 2.20 4.52 -14.23
N ILE A 62 1.59 5.34 -13.38
CA ILE A 62 1.91 5.51 -11.96
C ILE A 62 0.74 5.05 -11.10
N TYR A 63 0.92 3.96 -10.36
CA TYR A 63 -0.09 3.33 -9.52
C TYR A 63 0.08 3.78 -8.07
N CYS A 64 -0.86 4.61 -7.61
CA CYS A 64 -0.87 5.23 -6.30
C CYS A 64 -1.83 4.49 -5.37
N ASP A 65 -1.30 3.87 -4.30
CA ASP A 65 -1.98 3.05 -3.28
C ASP A 65 -1.88 1.54 -3.50
N THR A 66 -1.67 0.77 -2.42
CA THR A 66 -1.59 -0.69 -2.50
C THR A 66 -2.87 -1.33 -3.03
N ASN A 67 -4.03 -0.68 -2.84
CA ASN A 67 -5.33 -1.17 -3.30
C ASN A 67 -5.53 -1.05 -4.81
N ILE A 68 -4.69 -0.28 -5.51
CA ILE A 68 -4.63 -0.31 -6.99
C ILE A 68 -3.41 -1.07 -7.51
N ILE A 69 -2.29 -1.06 -6.77
CA ILE A 69 -1.09 -1.82 -7.13
C ILE A 69 -1.37 -3.33 -7.23
N LEU A 70 -2.02 -3.93 -6.23
CA LEU A 70 -2.25 -5.38 -6.21
C LEU A 70 -3.16 -5.85 -7.37
N PRO A 71 -4.32 -5.23 -7.65
CA PRO A 71 -5.13 -5.58 -8.83
C PRO A 71 -4.39 -5.34 -10.16
N ALA A 72 -3.57 -4.30 -10.25
CA ALA A 72 -2.76 -4.05 -11.44
C ALA A 72 -1.73 -5.18 -11.66
N LEU A 73 -1.03 -5.61 -10.60
CA LEU A 73 -0.11 -6.75 -10.67
C LEU A 73 -0.83 -8.05 -11.04
N GLU A 74 -2.02 -8.30 -10.49
CA GLU A 74 -2.82 -9.47 -10.85
C GLU A 74 -3.19 -9.46 -12.34
N ARG A 75 -3.61 -8.32 -12.87
CA ARG A 75 -3.97 -8.15 -14.28
C ARG A 75 -2.77 -8.30 -15.22
N MET A 76 -1.62 -7.70 -14.86
CA MET A 76 -0.41 -7.74 -15.70
C MET A 76 0.25 -9.13 -15.69
N PHE A 77 0.14 -9.86 -14.58
CA PHE A 77 0.78 -11.15 -14.35
C PHE A 77 -0.23 -12.17 -13.81
N PRO A 78 -1.22 -12.61 -14.62
CA PRO A 78 -2.30 -13.48 -14.15
C PRO A 78 -1.85 -14.94 -13.99
N ALA A 79 -2.66 -15.72 -13.27
CA ALA A 79 -2.56 -17.18 -13.26
C ALA A 79 -2.87 -17.78 -14.65
N PRO A 80 -2.31 -18.95 -15.01
CA PRO A 80 -1.40 -19.78 -14.21
C PRO A 80 0.09 -19.40 -14.35
N ALA A 81 0.44 -18.40 -15.17
CA ALA A 81 1.83 -18.01 -15.40
C ALA A 81 2.51 -17.49 -14.12
N HIS A 82 1.74 -16.80 -13.27
CA HIS A 82 2.16 -16.38 -11.93
C HIS A 82 1.11 -16.79 -10.91
N ALA A 83 1.51 -16.95 -9.64
CA ALA A 83 0.55 -17.19 -8.57
C ALA A 83 -0.47 -16.04 -8.50
N SER A 84 -1.75 -16.37 -8.31
CA SER A 84 -2.79 -15.36 -8.13
C SER A 84 -2.68 -14.72 -6.74
N LEU A 85 -2.84 -13.40 -6.66
CA LEU A 85 -3.03 -12.69 -5.39
C LEU A 85 -4.42 -12.96 -4.79
N TYR A 86 -5.34 -13.50 -5.58
CA TYR A 86 -6.74 -13.73 -5.23
C TYR A 86 -7.15 -15.17 -5.57
N PRO A 87 -6.53 -16.18 -4.93
CA PRO A 87 -6.85 -17.58 -5.19
C PRO A 87 -8.34 -17.87 -4.95
N ASP A 88 -8.90 -18.82 -5.70
CA ASP A 88 -10.28 -19.30 -5.55
C ASP A 88 -11.36 -18.21 -5.72
N GLY A 89 -11.06 -17.17 -6.50
CA GLY A 89 -12.00 -16.07 -6.76
C GLY A 89 -12.20 -15.16 -5.55
N SER A 90 -11.24 -15.12 -4.63
CA SER A 90 -11.34 -14.40 -3.36
C SER A 90 -11.19 -12.87 -3.47
N GLU A 91 -11.08 -12.30 -4.66
CA GLU A 91 -10.69 -10.88 -4.84
C GLU A 91 -11.58 -9.91 -4.04
N GLY A 92 -12.90 -10.01 -4.19
CA GLY A 92 -13.83 -9.10 -3.49
C GLY A 92 -13.73 -9.21 -1.97
N VAL A 93 -13.61 -10.44 -1.45
CA VAL A 93 -13.49 -10.70 -0.01
C VAL A 93 -12.15 -10.20 0.51
N ALA A 94 -11.05 -10.51 -0.18
CA ALA A 94 -9.70 -10.11 0.21
C ALA A 94 -9.53 -8.58 0.19
N ARG A 95 -10.05 -7.90 -0.84
CA ARG A 95 -10.02 -6.43 -0.93
C ARG A 95 -10.86 -5.77 0.15
N GLY A 96 -12.10 -6.23 0.35
CA GLY A 96 -13.00 -5.67 1.36
C GLY A 96 -12.47 -5.83 2.79
N LEU A 97 -12.07 -7.05 3.16
CA LEU A 97 -11.52 -7.32 4.49
C LEU A 97 -10.16 -6.66 4.69
N GLY A 98 -9.29 -6.67 3.68
CA GLY A 98 -7.99 -6.00 3.74
C GLY A 98 -8.13 -4.50 3.96
N PHE A 99 -9.01 -3.83 3.21
CA PHE A 99 -9.29 -2.40 3.37
C PHE A 99 -9.80 -2.06 4.77
N ALA A 100 -10.75 -2.84 5.29
CA ALA A 100 -11.30 -2.63 6.64
C ALA A 100 -10.23 -2.87 7.72
N TRP A 101 -9.42 -3.92 7.57
CA TRP A 101 -8.34 -4.27 8.48
C TRP A 101 -7.30 -3.16 8.59
N GLU A 102 -6.79 -2.70 7.46
CA GLU A 102 -5.71 -1.72 7.38
C GLU A 102 -6.12 -0.38 7.98
N ARG A 103 -7.33 0.08 7.69
CA ARG A 103 -7.87 1.32 8.27
C ARG A 103 -8.12 1.23 9.76
N ALA A 104 -8.60 0.09 10.25
CA ALA A 104 -8.88 -0.11 11.67
C ALA A 104 -7.60 -0.23 12.51
N LEU A 105 -6.56 -0.89 11.98
CA LEU A 105 -5.36 -1.22 12.76
C LEU A 105 -4.21 -0.23 12.65
N TRP A 106 -4.23 0.71 11.71
CA TRP A 106 -3.05 1.56 11.49
C TRP A 106 -2.66 2.38 12.73
N ILE A 107 -3.57 3.20 13.26
CA ILE A 107 -3.30 4.02 14.46
C ILE A 107 -3.01 3.16 15.71
N PRO A 108 -3.78 2.10 16.01
CA PRO A 108 -3.46 1.21 17.14
C PRO A 108 -2.08 0.56 17.04
N THR A 109 -1.69 0.13 15.83
CA THR A 109 -0.35 -0.44 15.59
C THR A 109 0.74 0.59 15.86
N ILE A 110 0.57 1.84 15.41
CA ILE A 110 1.50 2.93 15.71
C ILE A 110 1.60 3.16 17.23
N GLY A 111 0.47 3.20 17.93
CA GLY A 111 0.46 3.41 19.38
C GLY A 111 1.21 2.34 20.17
N VAL A 112 1.16 1.07 19.72
CA VAL A 112 1.99 0.00 20.30
C VAL A 112 3.45 0.14 19.89
N LEU A 113 3.73 0.44 18.62
CA LEU A 113 5.10 0.63 18.12
C LEU A 113 5.83 1.73 18.90
N THR A 114 5.21 2.89 19.08
CA THR A 114 5.81 4.07 19.72
C THR A 114 6.03 3.87 21.21
N HIS A 115 5.27 2.97 21.86
CA HIS A 115 5.56 2.55 23.23
C HIS A 115 6.97 1.94 23.37
N PHE A 116 7.39 1.15 22.37
CA PHE A 116 8.68 0.45 22.38
C PHE A 116 9.81 1.28 21.80
N ILE A 117 9.58 1.96 20.66
CA ILE A 117 10.65 2.61 19.90
C ILE A 117 10.50 4.13 19.77
N GLY A 118 9.51 4.73 20.44
CA GLY A 118 9.14 6.14 20.21
C GLY A 118 10.29 7.12 20.42
N GLU A 119 11.22 6.82 21.32
CA GLU A 119 12.43 7.62 21.57
C GLU A 119 13.43 7.62 20.41
N HIS A 120 13.34 6.62 19.52
CA HIS A 120 14.20 6.47 18.35
C HIS A 120 13.54 7.00 17.06
N ILE A 121 12.29 7.48 17.13
CA ILE A 121 11.62 8.04 15.96
C ILE A 121 12.16 9.46 15.73
N PRO A 122 12.69 9.77 14.54
CA PRO A 122 13.29 11.09 14.29
C PRO A 122 12.27 12.24 14.46
N PRO A 123 12.68 13.38 15.05
CA PRO A 123 11.77 14.51 15.29
C PRO A 123 11.09 15.05 14.02
N GLU A 124 11.79 15.06 12.89
CA GLU A 124 11.25 15.48 11.60
C GLU A 124 10.14 14.54 11.11
N PHE A 125 10.25 13.24 11.41
CA PHE A 125 9.22 12.26 11.12
C PHE A 125 8.00 12.49 12.02
N LEU A 126 8.20 12.69 13.32
CA LEU A 126 7.11 13.01 14.26
C LEU A 126 6.35 14.27 13.83
N LYS A 127 7.09 15.33 13.47
CA LYS A 127 6.53 16.58 12.98
C LYS A 127 5.69 16.37 11.72
N ASP A 128 6.24 15.68 10.72
CA ASP A 128 5.51 15.39 9.48
C ASP A 128 4.21 14.61 9.73
N ARG A 129 4.26 13.59 10.59
CA ARG A 129 3.07 12.78 10.91
C ARG A 129 2.00 13.60 11.62
N LYS A 130 2.40 14.52 12.50
CA LYS A 130 1.50 15.40 13.23
C LYS A 130 0.89 16.50 12.37
N GLU A 131 1.68 17.17 11.55
CA GLU A 131 1.27 18.44 10.92
C GLU A 131 0.78 18.28 9.47
N SER A 132 1.13 17.19 8.80
CA SER A 132 0.97 17.12 7.34
C SER A 132 0.54 15.76 6.81
N TYR A 133 0.82 14.66 7.53
CA TYR A 133 0.48 13.32 7.07
C TYR A 133 -0.72 12.73 7.83
N LEU A 134 -0.59 12.35 9.10
CA LEU A 134 -1.67 11.68 9.85
C LEU A 134 -2.62 12.65 10.54
N MET A 135 -2.20 13.90 10.76
CA MET A 135 -2.88 14.84 11.68
C MET A 135 -2.99 14.27 13.11
N VAL A 136 -2.01 13.44 13.49
CA VAL A 136 -1.94 12.74 14.77
C VAL A 136 -0.53 12.87 15.32
N ASP A 137 -0.41 13.26 16.58
CA ASP A 137 0.86 13.27 17.30
C ASP A 137 1.24 11.84 17.69
N ILE A 138 2.18 11.25 16.95
CA ILE A 138 2.63 9.87 17.15
C ILE A 138 3.84 9.77 18.10
N SER A 139 4.17 10.82 18.86
CA SER A 139 5.20 10.74 19.89
C SER A 139 4.83 9.73 20.97
N ARG A 140 5.85 9.19 21.66
CA ARG A 140 5.65 8.23 22.75
C ARG A 140 4.74 8.83 23.82
N GLU A 141 5.00 10.07 24.20
CA GLU A 141 4.29 10.80 25.25
C GLU A 141 2.83 11.03 24.88
N ALA A 142 2.55 11.42 23.63
CA ALA A 142 1.18 11.65 23.16
C ALA A 142 0.37 10.35 23.05
N MET A 143 1.02 9.23 22.68
CA MET A 143 0.36 7.94 22.49
C MET A 143 0.21 7.13 23.79
N ALA A 144 1.09 7.34 24.77
CA ALA A 144 1.14 6.54 26.00
C ALA A 144 -0.18 6.46 26.79
N PRO A 145 -0.99 7.54 26.94
CA PRO A 145 -2.25 7.46 27.69
C PRO A 145 -3.26 6.46 27.13
N ASP A 146 -3.23 6.25 25.81
CA ASP A 146 -4.15 5.37 25.09
C ASP A 146 -3.59 3.97 24.79
N LEU A 147 -2.37 3.67 25.25
CA LEU A 147 -1.75 2.35 25.04
C LEU A 147 -2.66 1.17 25.44
N PRO A 148 -3.39 1.19 26.57
CA PRO A 148 -4.32 0.11 26.91
C PRO A 148 -5.40 -0.11 25.83
N ARG A 149 -5.91 0.99 25.25
CA ARG A 149 -6.92 0.96 24.18
C ARG A 149 -6.32 0.45 22.87
N TYR A 150 -5.13 0.90 22.49
CA TYR A 150 -4.44 0.41 21.30
C TYR A 150 -4.14 -1.09 21.40
N ARG A 151 -3.65 -1.54 22.55
CA ARG A 151 -3.45 -2.97 22.84
C ARG A 151 -4.76 -3.74 22.70
N GLN A 152 -5.85 -3.27 23.31
CA GLN A 152 -7.17 -3.91 23.21
C GLN A 152 -7.60 -4.08 21.75
N GLN A 153 -7.44 -3.05 20.92
CA GLN A 153 -7.84 -3.08 19.50
C GLN A 153 -7.00 -4.08 18.68
N VAL A 154 -5.67 -4.08 18.86
CA VAL A 154 -4.77 -5.01 18.16
C VAL A 154 -5.05 -6.46 18.60
N VAL A 155 -5.17 -6.71 19.90
CA VAL A 155 -5.48 -8.06 20.44
C VAL A 155 -6.83 -8.56 19.93
N ALA A 156 -7.85 -7.71 19.88
CA ALA A 156 -9.17 -8.09 19.37
C ALA A 156 -9.12 -8.52 17.90
N GLN A 157 -8.38 -7.80 17.06
CA GLN A 157 -8.20 -8.18 15.66
C GLN A 157 -7.39 -9.47 15.50
N TYR A 158 -6.33 -9.65 16.29
CA TYR A 158 -5.59 -10.91 16.32
C TYR A 158 -6.42 -12.09 16.79
N ALA A 159 -7.40 -11.88 17.68
CA ALA A 159 -8.33 -12.94 18.07
C ALA A 159 -9.16 -13.44 16.88
N TRP A 160 -9.66 -12.54 16.02
CA TRP A 160 -10.37 -12.95 14.79
C TRP A 160 -9.48 -13.72 13.82
N LEU A 161 -8.23 -13.27 13.67
CA LEU A 161 -7.25 -13.96 12.84
C LEU A 161 -6.91 -15.35 13.38
N LYS A 162 -6.78 -15.51 14.69
CA LYS A 162 -6.64 -16.83 15.34
C LYS A 162 -7.84 -17.72 15.09
N THR A 163 -9.06 -17.18 15.16
CA THR A 163 -10.27 -17.95 14.83
C THR A 163 -10.24 -18.41 13.37
N ALA A 164 -9.86 -17.54 12.43
CA ALA A 164 -9.76 -17.90 11.03
C ALA A 164 -8.73 -19.01 10.77
N LEU A 165 -7.61 -19.01 11.49
CA LEU A 165 -6.53 -20.01 11.38
C LEU A 165 -6.71 -21.22 12.32
N GLY A 166 -7.76 -21.24 13.12
CA GLY A 166 -7.92 -22.20 14.23
C GLY A 166 -8.23 -23.63 13.79
N ASP A 167 -8.63 -23.83 12.53
CA ASP A 167 -8.85 -25.14 11.93
C ASP A 167 -7.57 -25.76 11.32
N GLY A 168 -6.43 -25.07 11.43
CA GLY A 168 -5.14 -25.57 10.97
C GLY A 168 -4.82 -25.27 9.51
N ARG A 169 -5.64 -24.45 8.81
CA ARG A 169 -5.31 -23.98 7.46
C ARG A 169 -3.99 -23.20 7.41
N ASP A 170 -3.37 -23.19 6.23
CA ASP A 170 -2.07 -22.53 6.05
C ASP A 170 -2.19 -21.00 5.96
N PHE A 171 -3.24 -20.49 5.33
CA PHE A 171 -3.46 -19.06 5.06
C PHE A 171 -4.91 -18.66 5.35
N VAL A 172 -5.18 -17.35 5.48
CA VAL A 172 -6.46 -16.84 6.01
C VAL A 172 -7.67 -17.39 5.24
N LEU A 173 -7.58 -17.49 3.92
CA LEU A 173 -8.66 -17.94 3.04
C LEU A 173 -8.52 -19.40 2.55
N GLY A 174 -7.53 -20.16 3.04
CA GLY A 174 -7.38 -21.58 2.68
C GLY A 174 -5.92 -22.04 2.63
N GLU A 175 -5.60 -22.90 1.67
CA GLU A 175 -4.26 -23.51 1.52
C GLU A 175 -3.26 -22.64 0.76
N ARG A 176 -3.74 -21.63 0.02
CA ARG A 176 -2.90 -20.76 -0.79
C ARG A 176 -2.82 -19.35 -0.19
N PRO A 177 -1.64 -18.72 -0.19
CA PRO A 177 -1.50 -17.34 0.25
C PRO A 177 -2.27 -16.41 -0.70
N GLY A 178 -2.79 -15.32 -0.16
CA GLY A 178 -3.41 -14.28 -0.97
C GLY A 178 -3.21 -12.88 -0.39
N ALA A 179 -3.79 -11.89 -1.07
CA ALA A 179 -3.71 -10.48 -0.69
C ALA A 179 -4.19 -10.20 0.75
N LEU A 180 -5.14 -11.00 1.26
CA LEU A 180 -5.63 -10.84 2.63
C LEU A 180 -4.56 -11.23 3.67
N ASP A 181 -3.78 -12.28 3.41
CA ASP A 181 -2.64 -12.62 4.28
C ASP A 181 -1.64 -11.47 4.33
N LEU A 182 -1.33 -10.85 3.18
CA LEU A 182 -0.38 -9.74 3.10
C LEU A 182 -0.87 -8.50 3.87
N ALA A 183 -2.18 -8.21 3.78
CA ALA A 183 -2.80 -7.11 4.52
C ALA A 183 -2.78 -7.36 6.04
N CYS A 184 -3.10 -8.57 6.48
CA CYS A 184 -3.05 -8.94 7.90
C CYS A 184 -1.62 -8.99 8.46
N TYR A 185 -0.66 -9.42 7.64
CA TYR A 185 0.73 -9.60 8.04
C TYR A 185 1.47 -8.28 8.26
N GLN A 186 1.23 -7.26 7.42
CA GLN A 186 2.10 -6.08 7.35
C GLN A 186 2.25 -5.30 8.68
N THR A 187 1.18 -5.15 9.47
CA THR A 187 1.23 -4.43 10.76
C THR A 187 1.87 -5.26 11.86
N MET A 188 1.64 -6.57 11.86
CA MET A 188 2.32 -7.50 12.77
C MET A 188 3.82 -7.58 12.47
N CYS A 189 4.19 -7.59 11.18
CA CYS A 189 5.58 -7.54 10.72
C CYS A 189 6.30 -6.28 11.19
N LEU A 190 5.66 -5.11 11.09
CA LEU A 190 6.18 -3.85 11.62
C LEU A 190 6.57 -3.98 13.09
N LEU A 191 5.67 -4.51 13.90
CA LEU A 191 5.87 -4.66 15.34
C LEU A 191 6.98 -5.67 15.62
N ARG A 192 6.89 -6.88 15.07
CA ARG A 192 7.87 -7.95 15.35
C ARG A 192 9.28 -7.64 14.84
N ARG A 193 9.43 -6.87 13.76
CA ARG A 193 10.75 -6.48 13.24
C ARG A 193 11.42 -5.35 14.02
N ASN A 194 10.64 -4.49 14.69
CA ASN A 194 11.17 -3.26 15.28
C ASN A 194 11.01 -3.19 16.81
N CYS A 195 10.17 -4.02 17.40
CA CYS A 195 9.99 -4.11 18.86
C CYS A 195 10.76 -5.30 19.44
N PRO A 196 11.09 -5.27 20.74
CA PRO A 196 11.57 -6.45 21.48
C PRO A 196 10.55 -7.60 21.44
N ALA A 197 11.02 -8.81 21.75
CA ALA A 197 10.19 -10.02 21.81
C ALA A 197 8.96 -9.91 22.73
N ASP A 198 9.01 -9.01 23.73
CA ASP A 198 7.90 -8.71 24.63
C ASP A 198 6.63 -8.23 23.92
N VAL A 199 6.74 -7.73 22.68
CA VAL A 199 5.57 -7.35 21.87
C VAL A 199 4.66 -8.54 21.58
N ASP A 200 5.22 -9.74 21.40
CA ASP A 200 4.44 -10.97 21.17
C ASP A 200 3.61 -11.30 22.41
N ALA A 201 4.19 -11.21 23.60
CA ALA A 201 3.48 -11.42 24.87
C ALA A 201 2.44 -10.32 25.13
N MET A 202 2.76 -9.06 24.84
CA MET A 202 1.84 -7.94 25.01
C MET A 202 0.58 -8.11 24.16
N LEU A 203 0.74 -8.54 22.91
CA LEU A 203 -0.34 -8.61 21.93
C LEU A 203 -0.97 -9.99 21.78
N GLY A 204 -0.46 -10.99 22.51
CA GLY A 204 -0.91 -12.38 22.37
C GLY A 204 -0.62 -12.91 20.97
N ILE A 205 0.59 -12.72 20.45
CA ILE A 205 1.04 -13.37 19.21
C ILE A 205 1.42 -14.81 19.56
N ASP A 206 0.40 -15.65 19.68
CA ASP A 206 0.47 -17.04 20.11
C ASP A 206 -0.43 -17.94 19.25
N GLY A 207 -0.46 -19.23 19.58
CA GLY A 207 -1.31 -20.22 18.90
C GLY A 207 -0.91 -20.35 17.43
N PRO A 208 -1.84 -20.17 16.46
CA PRO A 208 -1.54 -20.34 15.04
C PRO A 208 -0.75 -19.16 14.43
N LEU A 209 -0.68 -18.00 15.10
CA LEU A 209 -0.14 -16.78 14.51
C LEU A 209 1.36 -16.86 14.18
N PRO A 210 2.25 -17.39 15.05
CA PRO A 210 3.68 -17.45 14.73
C PRO A 210 3.97 -18.29 13.48
N ALA A 211 3.36 -19.48 13.37
CA ALA A 211 3.56 -20.35 12.21
C ALA A 211 2.99 -19.74 10.92
N TRP A 212 1.82 -19.10 10.99
CA TRP A 212 1.27 -18.36 9.85
C TRP A 212 2.14 -17.16 9.46
N TYR A 213 2.64 -16.39 10.43
CA TYR A 213 3.59 -15.30 10.19
C TYR A 213 4.80 -15.80 9.39
N ASP A 214 5.41 -16.91 9.83
CA ASP A 214 6.62 -17.43 9.21
C ASP A 214 6.35 -17.91 7.77
N ARG A 215 5.18 -18.51 7.51
CA ARG A 215 4.75 -18.88 6.15
C ARG A 215 4.59 -17.66 5.25
N VAL A 216 3.95 -16.58 5.72
CA VAL A 216 3.80 -15.35 4.94
C VAL A 216 5.14 -14.67 4.72
N ALA A 217 6.02 -14.63 5.72
CA ALA A 217 7.37 -14.10 5.59
C ALA A 217 8.21 -14.87 4.55
N ALA A 218 8.02 -16.19 4.46
CA ALA A 218 8.73 -17.07 3.53
C ALA A 218 8.33 -16.88 2.06
N LEU A 219 7.27 -16.13 1.75
CA LEU A 219 6.94 -15.73 0.37
C LEU A 219 8.07 -14.91 -0.27
N GLY A 220 8.90 -14.26 0.56
CA GLY A 220 10.02 -13.45 0.11
C GLY A 220 9.57 -12.22 -0.68
N HIS A 221 10.51 -11.57 -1.35
CA HIS A 221 10.29 -10.29 -2.02
C HIS A 221 10.52 -10.34 -3.53
N GLY A 222 10.50 -11.51 -4.15
CA GLY A 222 10.71 -11.65 -5.60
C GLY A 222 12.19 -11.44 -5.96
N THR A 223 12.46 -10.73 -7.06
CA THR A 223 13.84 -10.45 -7.51
C THR A 223 14.08 -8.94 -7.69
N PRO A 224 14.33 -8.20 -6.59
CA PRO A 224 14.65 -6.77 -6.65
C PRO A 224 16.03 -6.52 -7.27
N THR A 225 16.13 -5.51 -8.13
CA THR A 225 17.40 -4.92 -8.56
C THR A 225 17.39 -3.42 -8.23
N PRO A 226 18.38 -2.87 -7.51
CA PRO A 226 18.43 -1.44 -7.20
C PRO A 226 18.36 -0.55 -8.46
N MET A 227 17.67 0.58 -8.35
CA MET A 227 17.55 1.60 -9.39
C MET A 227 17.61 2.99 -8.74
N SER A 228 18.31 3.92 -9.38
CA SER A 228 18.37 5.30 -8.88
C SER A 228 17.01 6.01 -9.09
N PRO A 229 16.63 6.96 -8.22
CA PRO A 229 15.48 7.82 -8.47
C PRO A 229 15.56 8.56 -9.81
N GLU A 230 16.77 8.95 -10.25
CA GLU A 230 17.02 9.61 -11.53
C GLU A 230 16.70 8.71 -12.73
N ASP A 231 17.13 7.44 -12.69
CA ASP A 231 16.82 6.47 -13.74
C ASP A 231 15.32 6.18 -13.79
N ALA A 232 14.66 6.08 -12.63
CA ALA A 232 13.22 5.87 -12.56
C ALA A 232 12.44 7.07 -13.13
N PHE A 233 12.86 8.30 -12.80
CA PHE A 233 12.29 9.51 -13.37
C PHE A 233 12.49 9.58 -14.89
N ALA A 234 13.70 9.29 -15.37
CA ALA A 234 14.00 9.24 -16.80
C ALA A 234 13.15 8.17 -17.51
N ALA A 235 12.97 7.00 -16.90
CA ALA A 235 12.14 5.93 -17.45
C ALA A 235 10.66 6.31 -17.59
N ALA A 236 10.12 7.16 -16.70
CA ALA A 236 8.78 7.73 -16.88
C ALA A 236 8.76 8.78 -18.01
N ARG A 237 9.69 9.73 -17.96
CA ARG A 237 9.80 10.82 -18.95
C ARG A 237 9.96 10.32 -20.38
N ASP A 238 10.74 9.27 -20.58
CA ASP A 238 11.07 8.73 -21.89
C ASP A 238 10.04 7.68 -22.38
N ALA A 239 9.02 7.38 -21.56
CA ALA A 239 7.91 6.51 -21.91
C ALA A 239 6.69 7.32 -22.36
N SER A 240 5.70 6.63 -22.94
CA SER A 240 4.37 7.18 -23.19
C SER A 240 3.35 6.40 -22.36
N PRO A 241 2.35 7.06 -21.77
CA PRO A 241 1.33 6.37 -21.01
C PRO A 241 0.63 5.30 -21.84
N LEU A 242 0.38 4.14 -21.25
CA LEU A 242 -0.22 3.02 -21.95
C LEU A 242 -1.71 3.31 -22.24
N PRO A 243 -2.25 2.80 -23.37
CA PRO A 243 -3.69 2.83 -23.61
C PRO A 243 -4.44 2.10 -22.48
N VAL A 244 -5.45 2.75 -21.91
CA VAL A 244 -6.28 2.14 -20.85
C VAL A 244 -7.33 1.24 -21.47
N THR A 245 -6.98 -0.05 -21.66
CA THR A 245 -7.86 -1.03 -22.32
C THR A 245 -8.64 -1.91 -21.36
N HIS A 246 -8.27 -1.92 -20.07
CA HIS A 246 -8.93 -2.76 -19.05
C HIS A 246 -10.17 -2.13 -18.44
N LEU A 247 -10.39 -0.83 -18.66
CA LEU A 247 -11.58 -0.11 -18.21
C LEU A 247 -12.47 0.22 -19.40
N ARG A 248 -13.78 0.24 -19.16
CA ARG A 248 -14.75 0.75 -20.13
C ARG A 248 -14.72 2.29 -20.08
N PRO A 249 -14.77 2.99 -21.23
CA PRO A 249 -14.79 4.46 -21.26
C PRO A 249 -15.95 5.11 -20.49
N ASP A 250 -17.07 4.41 -20.34
CA ASP A 250 -18.31 4.85 -19.66
C ASP A 250 -18.62 3.99 -18.41
N GLY A 251 -17.60 3.40 -17.80
CA GLY A 251 -17.75 2.47 -16.67
C GLY A 251 -17.99 3.14 -15.31
N ASP A 252 -17.88 4.46 -15.20
CA ASP A 252 -17.99 5.14 -13.90
C ASP A 252 -19.44 5.18 -13.40
N PRO A 253 -19.72 4.65 -12.19
CA PRO A 253 -21.07 4.64 -11.64
C PRO A 253 -21.58 6.04 -11.25
N GLY A 254 -20.69 7.02 -11.08
CA GLY A 254 -21.02 8.42 -10.79
C GLY A 254 -21.24 9.28 -12.03
N GLY A 255 -21.08 8.72 -13.23
CA GLY A 255 -21.26 9.42 -14.50
C GLY A 255 -20.07 10.26 -14.96
N LEU A 256 -18.88 10.11 -14.35
CA LEU A 256 -17.65 10.73 -14.85
C LEU A 256 -17.35 10.22 -16.27
N ARG A 257 -16.91 11.13 -17.15
CA ARG A 257 -16.57 10.84 -18.53
C ARG A 257 -15.12 11.18 -18.83
N PRO A 258 -14.48 10.49 -19.77
CA PRO A 258 -13.16 10.88 -20.27
C PRO A 258 -13.15 12.33 -20.75
N GLY A 259 -12.05 13.04 -20.48
CA GLY A 259 -11.86 14.44 -20.83
C GLY A 259 -12.33 15.46 -19.78
N VAL A 260 -12.93 15.01 -18.67
CA VAL A 260 -13.34 15.90 -17.57
C VAL A 260 -12.16 16.11 -16.61
N ASP A 261 -11.95 17.35 -16.20
CA ASP A 261 -10.95 17.67 -15.18
C ASP A 261 -11.47 17.34 -13.78
N VAL A 262 -10.61 16.67 -13.00
CA VAL A 262 -10.92 16.19 -11.66
C VAL A 262 -9.77 16.41 -10.70
N VAL A 263 -10.12 16.37 -9.43
CA VAL A 263 -9.19 16.36 -8.31
C VAL A 263 -9.38 15.05 -7.53
N VAL A 264 -8.30 14.29 -7.39
CA VAL A 264 -8.28 13.05 -6.63
C VAL A 264 -7.59 13.30 -5.29
N VAL A 265 -8.25 12.97 -4.18
CA VAL A 265 -7.73 13.22 -2.81
C VAL A 265 -7.94 11.98 -1.96
N PRO A 266 -6.95 11.49 -1.19
CA PRO A 266 -7.22 10.47 -0.19
C PRO A 266 -8.29 10.92 0.83
N ASP A 267 -9.15 10.00 1.27
CA ASP A 267 -10.28 10.33 2.17
C ASP A 267 -9.88 10.43 3.66
N ASP A 268 -8.71 9.90 4.02
CA ASP A 268 -8.23 9.79 5.40
C ASP A 268 -6.98 10.65 5.68
N ASN A 269 -5.79 10.12 5.45
CA ASN A 269 -4.52 10.80 5.78
C ASN A 269 -3.77 11.28 4.54
N ALA A 270 -2.76 12.14 4.71
CA ALA A 270 -1.91 12.63 3.63
C ALA A 270 -2.72 13.20 2.46
N ARG A 271 -3.78 13.96 2.78
CA ARG A 271 -4.82 14.46 1.87
C ARG A 271 -4.30 15.57 0.95
N VAL A 272 -3.34 15.23 0.09
CA VAL A 272 -2.83 16.12 -0.95
C VAL A 272 -3.65 15.91 -2.22
N PRO A 273 -4.27 16.97 -2.75
CA PRO A 273 -5.00 16.90 -4.01
C PRO A 273 -4.09 16.63 -5.19
N VAL A 274 -4.53 15.73 -6.08
CA VAL A 274 -3.90 15.47 -7.37
C VAL A 274 -4.88 15.83 -8.48
N GLU A 275 -4.55 16.87 -9.23
CA GLU A 275 -5.35 17.32 -10.36
C GLU A 275 -4.96 16.56 -11.63
N GLY A 276 -5.93 16.32 -12.52
CA GLY A 276 -5.71 15.77 -13.84
C GLY A 276 -7.01 15.62 -14.64
N THR A 277 -6.89 15.14 -15.87
CA THR A 277 -8.04 14.93 -16.76
C THR A 277 -8.38 13.44 -16.81
N VAL A 278 -9.65 13.08 -16.62
CA VAL A 278 -10.09 11.67 -16.65
C VAL A 278 -9.76 11.03 -18.00
N VAL A 279 -9.08 9.88 -17.96
CA VAL A 279 -8.83 9.03 -19.13
C VAL A 279 -9.87 7.91 -19.18
N ALA A 280 -10.07 7.24 -18.04
CA ALA A 280 -11.09 6.21 -17.85
C ALA A 280 -11.40 6.06 -16.37
N ALA A 281 -12.61 5.62 -16.05
CA ALA A 281 -13.04 5.37 -14.68
C ALA A 281 -14.05 4.22 -14.63
N SER A 282 -14.11 3.57 -13.48
CA SER A 282 -15.00 2.44 -13.18
C SER A 282 -15.47 2.51 -11.72
N ASP A 283 -16.13 1.46 -11.24
CA ASP A 283 -16.48 1.28 -9.83
C ASP A 283 -15.26 1.10 -8.90
N SER A 284 -14.10 0.75 -9.45
CA SER A 284 -12.95 0.27 -8.66
C SER A 284 -11.65 1.03 -8.95
N GLU A 285 -11.50 1.63 -10.13
CA GLU A 285 -10.32 2.37 -10.55
C GLU A 285 -10.70 3.67 -11.27
N ILE A 286 -9.91 4.72 -11.05
CA ILE A 286 -9.87 5.92 -11.89
C ILE A 286 -8.44 6.11 -12.42
N VAL A 287 -8.35 6.47 -13.70
CA VAL A 287 -7.11 6.85 -14.37
C VAL A 287 -7.23 8.30 -14.81
N ILE A 288 -6.30 9.13 -14.36
CA ILE A 288 -6.19 10.53 -14.78
C ILE A 288 -4.91 10.73 -15.58
N HIS A 289 -5.00 11.55 -16.62
CA HIS A 289 -3.87 12.08 -17.35
C HIS A 289 -3.39 13.36 -16.66
N ARG A 290 -2.08 13.48 -16.54
CA ARG A 290 -1.39 14.68 -16.08
C ARG A 290 -0.18 14.90 -16.97
N ARG A 291 0.10 16.16 -17.27
CA ARG A 291 1.36 16.58 -17.86
C ARG A 291 2.21 17.34 -16.84
N ASP A 292 3.36 16.79 -16.51
CA ASP A 292 4.38 17.45 -15.71
C ASP A 292 5.46 18.09 -16.61
N PRO A 293 5.98 19.29 -16.29
CA PRO A 293 7.01 19.93 -17.11
C PRO A 293 8.32 19.13 -17.24
N GLY A 294 8.69 18.34 -16.23
CA GLY A 294 9.91 17.54 -16.22
C GLY A 294 9.69 16.08 -16.59
N ALA A 295 8.59 15.48 -16.13
CA ALA A 295 8.28 14.07 -16.34
C ALA A 295 7.39 13.79 -17.56
N GLY A 296 6.88 14.81 -18.26
CA GLY A 296 6.09 14.62 -19.46
C GLY A 296 4.65 14.16 -19.19
N ASP A 297 4.09 13.39 -20.11
CA ASP A 297 2.73 12.86 -20.02
C ASP A 297 2.70 11.59 -19.16
N LEU A 298 1.81 11.57 -18.18
CA LEU A 298 1.67 10.49 -17.20
C LEU A 298 0.21 10.05 -17.09
N HIS A 299 0.00 8.75 -16.86
CA HIS A 299 -1.26 8.23 -16.34
C HIS A 299 -1.10 7.90 -14.86
N LEU A 300 -1.95 8.47 -14.02
CA LEU A 300 -1.98 8.17 -12.60
C LEU A 300 -3.23 7.33 -12.31
N HIS A 301 -3.01 6.16 -11.72
CA HIS A 301 -4.05 5.20 -11.37
C HIS A 301 -4.31 5.27 -9.87
N PHE A 302 -5.57 5.42 -9.50
CA PHE A 302 -6.02 5.41 -8.11
C PHE A 302 -7.18 4.42 -7.93
N PRO A 303 -7.28 3.77 -6.76
CA PRO A 303 -8.50 3.04 -6.43
C PRO A 303 -9.63 4.02 -6.17
N ARG A 304 -10.87 3.63 -6.46
CA ARG A 304 -12.05 4.48 -6.16
C ARG A 304 -12.34 4.56 -4.67
N LEU A 305 -12.30 3.41 -3.98
CA LEU A 305 -12.53 3.36 -2.54
C LEU A 305 -11.28 3.85 -1.79
N GLY A 306 -11.47 4.74 -0.82
CA GLY A 306 -10.37 5.39 -0.07
C GLY A 306 -9.94 6.74 -0.64
N PHE A 307 -10.58 7.21 -1.72
CA PHE A 307 -10.29 8.47 -2.38
C PHE A 307 -11.57 9.22 -2.75
N ASP A 308 -11.58 10.52 -2.48
CA ASP A 308 -12.55 11.45 -3.01
C ASP A 308 -12.13 11.82 -4.45
N VAL A 309 -13.07 11.73 -5.38
CA VAL A 309 -12.89 12.26 -6.75
C VAL A 309 -13.90 13.36 -6.98
N LEU A 310 -13.41 14.58 -7.10
CA LEU A 310 -14.21 15.79 -7.19
C LEU A 310 -14.01 16.43 -8.57
N PRO A 311 -15.04 17.04 -9.16
CA PRO A 311 -14.85 17.95 -10.30
C PRO A 311 -13.85 19.05 -9.93
N ALA A 312 -12.93 19.37 -10.85
CA ALA A 312 -12.01 20.50 -10.71
C ALA A 312 -12.71 21.84 -10.99
#